data_AF-A0A379J0P0-F1
#
_entry.id   AF-A0A379J0P0-F1
#
_cell.length_a   1.000
_cell.length_b   1.000
_cell.length_c   1.000
_cell.angle_alpha   90.00
_cell.angle_beta   90.00
_cell.angle_gamma   90.00
#
_symmetry.space_group_name_H-M   'P 1'
#
loop_
_entity.id
_entity.type
_entity.pdbx_description
1 polymer ?
#
loop_
_entity_poly.entity_id
_entity_poly.type
_entity_poly.pdbx_seq_one_letter_code
_entity_poly.pdbx_strand_id
1 'polypeptide(L)'
;MKKMLAALFLSAAGLAQAGVLVNSPAWVVALQCDGYQQCYASSNGSYTGNLSGARRFTDPLQAERFVRSFTSSIRDKNPQIQQISEPVCVQPDANNKTHDNGKPC
;
A
#
# COMPACT_ATOMS: atom_id res chain seq x y z
N MET A 1 -23.16 -62.37 4.02
CA MET A 1 -22.37 -61.45 4.86
C MET A 1 -21.80 -60.35 3.97
N LYS A 2 -22.22 -59.11 4.19
CA LYS A 2 -22.06 -57.96 3.28
C LYS A 2 -20.87 -57.14 3.78
N LYS A 3 -19.74 -57.14 3.06
CA LYS A 3 -18.58 -56.30 3.42
C LYS A 3 -18.66 -55.02 2.60
N MET A 4 -19.20 -53.96 3.21
CA MET A 4 -19.13 -52.61 2.67
C MET A 4 -17.71 -52.07 2.87
N LEU A 5 -17.01 -51.81 1.77
CA LEU A 5 -15.76 -51.06 1.76
C LEU A 5 -16.11 -49.57 1.73
N ALA A 6 -15.96 -48.90 2.87
CA ALA A 6 -16.05 -47.44 2.96
C ALA A 6 -14.73 -46.84 2.47
N ALA A 7 -14.73 -46.25 1.27
CA ALA A 7 -13.60 -45.49 0.75
C ALA A 7 -13.55 -44.11 1.44
N LEU A 8 -12.50 -43.87 2.25
CA LEU A 8 -12.19 -42.54 2.76
C LEU A 8 -11.66 -41.67 1.62
N PHE A 9 -12.47 -40.73 1.15
CA PHE A 9 -11.98 -39.60 0.36
C PHE A 9 -11.30 -38.60 1.31
N LEU A 10 -9.96 -38.66 1.43
CA LEU A 10 -9.19 -37.58 2.05
C LEU A 10 -9.22 -36.37 1.11
N SER A 11 -10.04 -35.38 1.45
CA SER A 11 -10.04 -34.08 0.82
C SER A 11 -8.72 -33.38 1.13
N ALA A 12 -7.85 -33.23 0.13
CA ALA A 12 -6.66 -32.40 0.22
C ALA A 12 -7.08 -30.92 0.31
N ALA A 13 -7.37 -30.45 1.52
CA ALA A 13 -7.48 -29.02 1.78
C ALA A 13 -6.08 -28.42 1.67
N GLY A 14 -5.82 -27.67 0.60
CA GLY A 14 -4.59 -26.89 0.47
C GLY A 14 -4.46 -25.94 1.67
N LEU A 15 -3.28 -25.91 2.29
CA LEU A 15 -2.97 -24.96 3.35
C LEU A 15 -2.96 -23.55 2.75
N ALA A 16 -4.06 -22.82 2.91
CA ALA A 16 -4.08 -21.38 2.65
C ALA A 16 -3.14 -20.72 3.66
N GLN A 17 -1.95 -20.31 3.22
CA GLN A 17 -1.00 -19.58 4.06
C GLN A 17 -1.52 -18.16 4.24
N ALA A 18 -1.76 -17.78 5.49
CA ALA A 18 -2.25 -16.45 5.79
C ALA A 18 -1.17 -15.39 5.50
N GLY A 19 -1.49 -14.33 4.74
CA GLY A 19 -0.61 -13.18 4.58
C GLY A 19 -0.46 -12.43 5.90
N VAL A 20 0.66 -11.73 6.04
CA VAL A 20 1.05 -11.02 7.25
C VAL A 20 0.99 -9.52 6.99
N LEU A 21 0.36 -8.78 7.89
CA LEU A 21 0.44 -7.32 7.88
C LEU A 21 1.78 -6.88 8.44
N VAL A 22 2.58 -6.21 7.62
CA VAL A 22 3.87 -5.64 8.01
C VAL A 22 3.82 -4.13 7.86
N ASN A 23 4.36 -3.40 8.85
CA ASN A 23 4.55 -1.97 8.71
C ASN A 23 5.74 -1.71 7.79
N SER A 24 5.45 -1.17 6.61
CA SER A 24 6.46 -0.81 5.62
C SER A 24 6.65 0.70 5.58
N PRO A 25 7.89 1.19 5.38
CA PRO A 25 8.12 2.60 5.16
C PRO A 25 7.53 3.02 3.81
N ALA A 26 6.85 4.16 3.81
CA ALA A 26 6.42 4.86 2.62
C ALA A 26 6.80 6.33 2.73
N TRP A 27 6.92 7.01 1.59
CA TRP A 27 7.23 8.43 1.53
C TRP A 27 6.05 9.18 0.94
N VAL A 28 5.73 10.31 1.55
CA VAL A 28 4.71 11.27 1.09
C VAL A 28 5.33 12.65 1.05
N VAL A 29 4.66 13.60 0.39
CA VAL A 29 5.07 15.01 0.39
C VAL A 29 4.02 15.81 1.16
N ALA A 30 4.40 16.26 2.35
CA ALA A 30 3.62 17.21 3.13
C ALA A 30 3.81 18.63 2.58
N LEU A 31 2.76 19.44 2.68
CA LEU A 31 2.71 20.82 2.24
C LEU A 31 2.22 21.69 3.40
N GLN A 32 2.46 22.99 3.30
CA GLN A 32 1.89 24.00 4.16
C GLN A 32 0.73 24.70 3.42
N CYS A 33 -0.49 24.46 3.90
CA CYS A 33 -1.72 24.94 3.27
C CYS A 33 -2.55 25.71 4.29
N ASP A 34 -3.02 26.90 3.91
CA ASP A 34 -3.88 27.70 4.77
C ASP A 34 -5.19 26.97 5.04
N GLY A 35 -5.61 26.96 6.31
CA GLY A 35 -6.86 26.32 6.75
C GLY A 35 -6.82 24.81 6.93
N TYR A 36 -5.67 24.14 6.70
CA TYR A 36 -5.52 22.71 6.90
C TYR A 36 -4.47 22.39 7.98
N GLN A 37 -4.84 21.55 8.95
CA GLN A 37 -3.90 21.01 9.95
C GLN A 37 -2.89 20.04 9.33
N GLN A 38 -3.33 19.29 8.32
CA GLN A 38 -2.51 18.37 7.56
C GLN A 38 -2.79 18.59 6.08
N CYS A 39 -1.74 18.71 5.28
CA CYS A 39 -1.86 18.92 3.85
C CYS A 39 -0.78 18.10 3.12
N TYR A 40 -1.19 17.33 2.12
CA TYR A 40 -0.29 16.46 1.37
C TYR A 40 -0.52 16.59 -0.13
N ALA A 41 0.54 16.49 -0.91
CA ALA A 41 0.42 16.45 -2.36
C ALA A 41 -0.26 15.15 -2.81
N SER A 42 -1.34 15.28 -3.59
CA SER A 42 -2.03 14.16 -4.25
C SER A 42 -1.60 14.01 -5.70
N SER A 43 -1.23 15.12 -6.34
CA SER A 43 -0.67 15.20 -7.69
C SER A 43 0.38 16.31 -7.78
N ASN A 44 0.96 16.53 -8.97
CA ASN A 44 1.93 17.61 -9.18
C ASN A 44 1.30 19.01 -9.27
N GLY A 45 -0.02 19.14 -9.15
CA GLY A 45 -0.71 20.43 -9.10
C GLY A 45 -1.88 20.47 -8.13
N SER A 46 -2.01 19.48 -7.25
CA SER A 46 -3.14 19.36 -6.32
C SER A 46 -2.71 18.74 -4.99
N TYR A 47 -3.46 19.06 -3.95
CA TYR A 47 -3.23 18.57 -2.59
C TYR A 47 -4.53 18.08 -1.95
N THR A 48 -4.38 17.34 -0.87
CA THR A 48 -5.47 16.83 -0.03
C THR A 48 -5.24 17.23 1.43
N GLY A 49 -6.32 17.39 2.19
CA GLY A 49 -6.28 17.67 3.62
C GLY A 49 -6.12 16.44 4.51
N ASN A 50 -5.82 15.27 3.94
CA ASN A 50 -5.70 14.01 4.68
C ASN A 50 -4.57 13.13 4.12
N LEU A 51 -4.02 12.26 4.98
CA LEU A 51 -2.93 11.35 4.59
C LEU A 51 -3.41 10.25 3.62
N SER A 52 -4.66 9.82 3.70
CA SER A 52 -5.21 8.76 2.84
C SER A 52 -5.17 9.11 1.36
N GLY A 53 -5.45 10.37 1.00
CA GLY A 53 -5.38 10.87 -0.38
C GLY A 53 -3.97 11.30 -0.82
N ALA A 54 -2.96 11.20 0.05
CA ALA A 54 -1.60 11.57 -0.30
C ALA A 54 -1.03 10.61 -1.34
N ARG A 55 -0.22 11.15 -2.24
CA ARG A 55 0.57 10.30 -3.14
C ARG A 55 1.68 9.61 -2.36
N ARG A 56 1.74 8.28 -2.48
CA ARG A 56 2.71 7.42 -1.81
C ARG A 56 3.83 7.04 -2.76
N PHE A 57 5.02 6.95 -2.20
CA PHE A 57 6.21 6.44 -2.85
C PHE A 57 6.82 5.36 -1.98
N THR A 58 7.44 4.36 -2.61
CA THR A 58 8.19 3.29 -1.93
C THR A 58 9.70 3.58 -1.92
N ASP A 59 10.11 4.75 -2.41
CA ASP A 59 11.50 5.18 -2.49
C ASP A 59 11.55 6.71 -2.30
N PRO A 60 12.40 7.23 -1.38
CA PRO A 60 12.55 8.66 -1.18
C PRO A 60 12.98 9.41 -2.45
N LEU A 61 13.76 8.79 -3.34
CA LEU A 61 14.20 9.41 -4.58
C LEU A 61 13.03 9.65 -5.55
N GLN A 62 12.01 8.79 -5.53
CA GLN A 62 10.79 9.01 -6.31
C GLN A 62 10.00 10.20 -5.76
N ALA A 63 9.91 10.35 -4.43
CA ALA A 63 9.29 11.50 -3.80
C ALA A 63 10.03 12.80 -4.17
N GLU A 64 11.37 12.79 -4.18
CA GLU A 64 12.16 13.95 -4.63
C GLU A 64 11.88 14.33 -6.09
N ARG A 65 11.84 13.35 -6.99
CA ARG A 65 11.51 13.60 -8.41
C ARG A 65 10.10 14.18 -8.54
N PHE A 66 9.17 13.70 -7.74
CA PHE A 66 7.82 14.21 -7.69
C PHE A 66 7.78 15.68 -7.24
N VAL A 67 8.49 16.05 -6.16
CA VAL A 67 8.63 17.45 -5.71
C VAL A 67 9.18 18.33 -6.82
N ARG A 68 10.19 17.87 -7.58
CA ARG A 68 10.75 18.64 -8.71
C ARG A 68 9.76 18.87 -9.85
N SER A 69 8.72 18.05 -9.97
CA SER A 69 7.69 18.16 -11.01
C SER A 69 6.53 19.10 -10.67
N PHE A 70 6.56 19.70 -9.48
CA PHE A 70 5.47 20.53 -8.96
C PHE A 70 5.23 21.78 -9.81
N THR A 71 3.95 22.04 -10.11
CA THR A 71 3.52 23.34 -10.64
C THR A 71 3.71 24.42 -9.58
N SER A 72 3.81 25.68 -10.02
CA SER A 72 4.01 26.83 -9.11
C SER A 72 3.01 26.85 -7.95
N SER A 73 1.73 26.55 -8.23
CA SER A 73 0.64 26.53 -7.25
C SER A 73 0.87 25.67 -6.00
N ILE A 74 1.66 24.61 -6.11
CA ILE A 74 2.00 23.74 -4.97
C ILE A 74 3.47 23.85 -4.56
N ARG A 75 4.36 24.26 -5.47
CA ARG A 75 5.78 24.48 -5.16
C ARG A 75 5.95 25.55 -4.08
N ASP A 76 5.10 26.57 -4.09
CA ASP A 76 5.16 27.69 -3.15
C ASP A 76 4.57 27.32 -1.77
N LYS A 77 4.06 26.09 -1.60
CA LYS A 77 3.48 25.57 -0.35
C LYS A 77 4.48 24.83 0.54
N ASN A 78 5.76 25.21 0.49
CA ASN A 78 6.83 24.63 1.31
C ASN A 78 6.82 23.08 1.35
N PRO A 79 7.08 22.40 0.23
CA PRO A 79 6.99 20.94 0.16
C PRO A 79 8.07 20.25 0.99
N GLN A 80 7.67 19.29 1.82
CA GLN A 80 8.53 18.52 2.72
C GLN A 80 8.29 17.03 2.52
N ILE A 81 9.35 16.28 2.21
CA ILE A 81 9.25 14.82 2.12
C ILE A 81 9.19 14.26 3.54
N GLN A 82 8.20 13.42 3.80
CA GLN A 82 8.00 12.75 5.09
C GLN A 82 7.96 11.25 4.89
N GLN A 83 8.69 10.52 5.74
CA GLN A 83 8.55 9.08 5.85
C GLN A 83 7.41 8.76 6.81
N ILE A 84 6.51 7.88 6.37
CA ILE A 84 5.40 7.32 7.15
C ILE A 84 5.56 5.80 7.24
N SER A 85 4.89 5.20 8.23
CA SER A 85 4.77 3.74 8.32
C SER A 85 3.34 3.35 7.96
N GLU A 86 3.18 2.47 6.99
CA GLU A 86 1.87 1.99 6.57
C GLU A 86 1.80 0.46 6.62
N PRO A 87 0.65 -0.11 7.04
CA PRO A 87 0.46 -1.54 7.04
C PRO A 87 0.28 -2.03 5.59
N VAL A 88 1.19 -2.91 5.16
CA VAL A 88 1.15 -3.57 3.85
C VAL A 88 0.94 -5.06 4.08
N CYS A 89 0.03 -5.65 3.29
CA CYS A 89 -0.17 -7.10 3.29
C CYS A 89 0.93 -7.75 2.45
N VAL A 90 1.77 -8.57 3.07
CA VAL A 90 2.74 -9.41 2.37
C VAL A 90 2.25 -10.86 2.41
N GLN A 91 2.15 -11.48 1.25
CA GLN A 91 1.77 -12.88 1.12
C GLN A 91 3.06 -13.70 1.03
N PRO A 92 3.28 -14.70 1.91
CA PRO A 92 4.43 -15.59 1.77
C PRO A 92 4.28 -16.35 0.46
N ASP A 93 5.30 -16.20 -0.38
CA ASP A 93 5.35 -16.63 -1.76
C ASP A 93 5.46 -18.16 -1.89
N ALA A 94 4.48 -18.75 -2.56
CA ALA A 94 4.61 -20.07 -3.20
C ALA A 94 4.40 -19.88 -4.71
N ASN A 95 5.45 -19.48 -5.43
CA ASN A 95 5.50 -19.32 -6.89
C ASN A 95 4.61 -18.21 -7.50
N ASN A 96 5.26 -17.10 -7.82
CA ASN A 96 4.98 -16.17 -8.91
C ASN A 96 3.92 -16.65 -9.94
N LYS A 97 2.71 -16.09 -9.87
CA LYS A 97 1.89 -15.68 -11.03
C LYS A 97 0.68 -14.85 -10.58
N THR A 98 0.65 -13.63 -11.11
CA THR A 98 -0.41 -12.63 -11.09
C THR A 98 -1.81 -13.20 -11.31
N HIS A 99 -2.74 -13.00 -10.36
CA HIS A 99 -4.00 -12.24 -10.53
C HIS A 99 -4.96 -12.46 -9.34
N ASP A 100 -5.40 -11.33 -8.79
CA ASP A 100 -6.64 -11.01 -8.08
C ASP A 100 -7.51 -12.11 -7.42
N ASN A 101 -7.79 -11.82 -6.14
CA ASN A 101 -8.93 -12.21 -5.30
C ASN A 101 -8.86 -13.53 -4.49
N GLY A 102 -8.34 -13.43 -3.27
CA GLY A 102 -8.59 -14.39 -2.19
C GLY A 102 -7.74 -14.16 -0.93
N LYS A 103 -8.16 -13.21 -0.07
CA LYS A 103 -7.43 -12.69 1.11
C LYS A 103 -6.90 -13.74 2.08
N PRO A 104 -5.65 -13.56 2.54
CA PRO A 104 -5.40 -13.44 3.97
C PRO A 104 -4.48 -12.26 4.27
N CYS A 105 -5.02 -11.33 5.07
CA CYS A 105 -5.14 -9.92 4.67
C CYS A 105 -5.61 -9.69 3.21
#